data_AF-A0A5E4ILY7-F1
#
_entry.id   AF-A0A5E4ILY7-F1
#
_cell.length_a   1.000
_cell.length_b   1.000
_cell.length_c   1.000
_cell.angle_alpha   90.00
_cell.angle_beta   90.00
_cell.angle_gamma   90.00
#
_symmetry.space_group_name_H-M   'P 1'
#
loop_
_entity.id
_entity.type
_entity.pdbx_description
1 polymer ?
#
loop_
_entity_poly.entity_id
_entity_poly.type
_entity_poly.pdbx_seq_one_letter_code
_entity_poly.pdbx_strand_id
1 'polypeptide(L)'
;MGEDNLVTDELREKIRRAHWKETTCGGKIPLHSYITIYKHKEDAELVKELVDLIEKHGYDGYFYKAKFRYLNLDDYKYWHYEDLVNREKIR
;
A
#
# COMPACT_ATOMS: atom_id res chain seq x y z
N MET A 1 -0.84 7.12 21.44
CA MET A 1 0.52 6.69 21.02
C MET A 1 0.40 6.42 19.53
N GLY A 2 0.92 7.34 18.72
CA GLY A 2 0.62 7.42 17.28
C GLY A 2 1.27 6.31 16.47
N GLU A 3 0.62 5.97 15.36
CA GLU A 3 1.02 4.96 14.36
C GLU A 3 2.40 5.24 13.72
N ASP A 4 3.00 6.42 13.98
CA ASP A 4 4.32 6.87 13.48
C ASP A 4 5.50 5.94 13.79
N ASN A 5 5.42 5.12 14.85
CA ASN A 5 6.51 4.21 15.25
C ASN A 5 6.46 2.82 14.59
N LEU A 6 5.52 2.53 13.70
CA LEU A 6 5.38 1.20 13.09
C LEU A 6 6.43 0.90 12.02
N VAL A 7 7.07 1.94 11.47
CA VAL A 7 7.85 1.87 10.24
C VAL A 7 9.17 2.61 10.46
N THR A 8 10.27 2.10 9.92
CA THR A 8 11.58 2.75 10.00
C THR A 8 11.75 3.80 8.89
N ASP A 9 12.68 4.73 9.04
CA ASP A 9 13.01 5.69 7.98
C ASP A 9 13.52 5.00 6.71
N GLU A 10 14.21 3.87 6.86
CA GLU A 10 14.65 3.04 5.74
C GLU A 10 13.45 2.50 4.93
N LEU A 11 12.42 2.00 5.61
CA LEU A 11 11.22 1.48 4.95
C LEU A 11 10.43 2.62 4.30
N ARG A 12 10.33 3.80 4.92
CA ARG A 12 9.72 4.99 4.28
C ARG A 12 10.45 5.37 3.00
N GLU A 13 11.78 5.33 3.00
CA GLU A 13 12.57 5.63 1.82
C GLU A 13 12.37 4.58 0.71
N LYS A 14 12.25 3.29 1.06
CA LYS A 14 11.88 2.23 0.10
C LYS A 14 10.50 2.49 -0.50
N ILE A 15 9.50 2.78 0.33
CA ILE A 15 8.14 3.14 -0.12
C ILE A 15 8.17 4.33 -1.08
N ARG A 16 8.98 5.36 -0.79
CA ARG A 16 9.09 6.56 -1.62
C ARG A 16 9.71 6.28 -2.99
N ARG A 17 10.67 5.36 -3.07
CA ARG A 17 11.42 5.03 -4.30
C ARG A 17 10.78 3.94 -5.15
N ALA A 18 9.84 3.18 -4.60
CA ALA A 18 9.21 2.06 -5.29
C ALA A 18 8.48 2.48 -6.58
N HIS A 19 8.30 1.53 -7.49
CA HIS A 19 7.79 1.79 -8.84
C HIS A 19 6.26 1.80 -8.87
N TRP A 20 5.66 2.76 -8.15
CA TRP A 20 4.22 2.92 -8.07
C TRP A 20 3.62 3.19 -9.45
N LYS A 21 2.75 2.28 -9.89
CA LYS A 21 1.97 2.45 -11.10
C LYS A 21 0.60 3.01 -10.75
N GLU A 22 0.26 4.15 -11.32
CA GLU A 22 -1.05 4.76 -11.15
C GLU A 22 -2.13 4.00 -11.93
N THR A 23 -3.31 3.82 -11.32
CA THR A 23 -4.50 3.32 -12.02
C THR A 23 -5.34 4.50 -12.49
N THR A 24 -5.70 4.53 -13.77
CA THR A 24 -6.66 5.49 -14.29
C THR A 24 -7.98 4.78 -14.56
N CYS A 25 -9.06 5.22 -13.92
CA CYS A 25 -10.41 4.82 -14.31
C CYS A 25 -11.05 5.99 -15.05
N GLY A 26 -11.34 5.81 -16.34
CA GLY A 26 -12.17 6.74 -17.12
C GLY A 26 -11.64 8.18 -17.26
N GLY A 27 -10.36 8.44 -17.00
CA GLY A 27 -9.65 9.61 -17.54
C GLY A 27 -9.65 10.91 -16.74
N LYS A 28 -9.96 10.95 -15.43
CA LYS A 28 -9.83 12.21 -14.66
C LYS A 28 -9.16 12.15 -13.28
N ILE A 29 -9.07 11.00 -12.62
CA ILE A 29 -8.47 10.90 -11.27
C ILE A 29 -7.79 9.53 -11.11
N PRO A 30 -6.53 9.46 -10.66
CA PRO A 30 -5.96 8.21 -10.17
C PRO A 30 -6.70 7.79 -8.91
N LEU A 31 -7.42 6.67 -8.94
CA LEU A 31 -8.13 6.17 -7.76
C LEU A 31 -7.16 5.62 -6.72
N HIS A 32 -6.04 5.05 -7.17
CA HIS A 32 -4.96 4.51 -6.34
C HIS A 32 -3.71 4.25 -7.21
N SER A 33 -2.61 3.90 -6.54
CA SER A 33 -1.38 3.41 -7.18
C SER A 33 -1.01 2.05 -6.61
N TYR A 34 -0.29 1.22 -7.37
CA TYR A 34 0.13 -0.10 -6.91
C TYR A 34 1.57 -0.45 -7.28
N ILE A 35 2.15 -1.38 -6.52
CA ILE A 35 3.41 -2.08 -6.82
C ILE A 35 3.16 -3.60 -6.83
N THR A 36 3.97 -4.36 -7.57
CA THR A 36 3.78 -5.81 -7.77
C THR A 36 5.08 -6.56 -7.58
N ILE A 37 5.04 -7.80 -7.06
CA ILE A 37 6.26 -8.60 -6.85
C ILE A 37 7.01 -8.99 -8.13
N TYR A 38 6.33 -9.00 -9.29
CA TYR A 38 6.87 -9.58 -10.52
C TYR A 38 7.54 -8.58 -11.47
N LYS A 39 7.33 -7.28 -11.28
CA LYS A 39 7.82 -6.27 -12.24
C LYS A 39 9.22 -5.76 -11.95
N HIS A 40 9.49 -5.43 -10.69
CA HIS A 40 10.77 -4.88 -10.25
C HIS A 40 11.26 -5.70 -9.06
N LYS A 41 12.49 -6.22 -9.15
CA LYS A 41 13.05 -7.08 -8.12
C LYS A 41 13.19 -6.32 -6.79
N GLU A 42 13.52 -5.03 -6.86
CA GLU A 42 13.58 -4.15 -5.69
C GLU A 42 12.23 -3.95 -4.98
N ASP A 43 11.10 -4.06 -5.70
CA ASP A 43 9.76 -3.89 -5.12
C ASP A 43 9.24 -5.20 -4.50
N ALA A 44 9.78 -6.36 -4.88
CA ALA A 44 9.28 -7.66 -4.42
C ALA A 44 9.41 -7.83 -2.90
N GLU A 45 10.53 -7.43 -2.31
CA GLU A 45 10.72 -7.47 -0.86
C GLU A 45 9.86 -6.43 -0.15
N LEU A 46 9.72 -5.23 -0.74
CA LEU A 46 8.85 -4.19 -0.20
C LEU A 46 7.37 -4.63 -0.16
N VAL A 47 6.89 -5.32 -1.20
CA VAL A 47 5.52 -5.85 -1.23
C VAL A 47 5.31 -6.84 -0.09
N LYS A 48 6.22 -7.80 0.12
CA LYS A 48 6.11 -8.77 1.22
C LYS A 48 6.07 -8.07 2.58
N GLU A 49 6.98 -7.11 2.80
CA GLU A 49 7.05 -6.35 4.04
C GLU A 49 5.77 -5.53 4.30
N LEU A 50 5.21 -4.90 3.27
CA LEU A 50 3.94 -4.18 3.38
C LEU A 50 2.74 -5.11 3.60
N VAL A 51 2.69 -6.27 2.96
CA VAL A 51 1.65 -7.29 3.19
C VAL A 51 1.67 -7.74 4.66
N ASP A 52 2.86 -8.07 5.19
CA ASP A 52 3.01 -8.48 6.59
C ASP A 52 2.55 -7.38 7.56
N LEU A 53 2.89 -6.11 7.28
CA LEU A 53 2.43 -4.98 8.08
C LEU A 53 0.90 -4.80 8.03
N ILE A 54 0.29 -4.92 6.85
CA ILE A 54 -1.17 -4.84 6.68
C ILE A 54 -1.86 -5.96 7.44
N GLU A 55 -1.36 -7.20 7.35
CA GLU A 55 -1.95 -8.34 8.06
C GLU A 55 -1.81 -8.18 9.57
N LYS A 56 -0.64 -7.77 10.06
CA LYS A 56 -0.37 -7.68 11.50
C LYS A 56 -1.01 -6.46 12.18
N HIS A 57 -1.02 -5.31 11.51
CA HIS A 57 -1.38 -4.02 12.11
C HIS A 57 -2.57 -3.33 11.45
N GLY A 58 -3.03 -3.84 10.30
CA GLY A 58 -4.16 -3.25 9.60
C GLY A 58 -5.50 -3.43 10.31
N TYR A 59 -6.46 -2.62 9.89
CA TYR A 59 -7.85 -2.67 10.30
C TYR A 59 -8.72 -3.20 9.16
N ASP A 60 -9.82 -3.85 9.52
CA ASP A 60 -10.76 -4.37 8.54
C ASP A 60 -11.65 -3.24 8.01
N GLY A 61 -11.82 -3.18 6.68
CA GLY A 61 -12.72 -2.26 6.00
C GLY A 61 -13.41 -2.92 4.82
N TYR A 62 -14.25 -2.15 4.13
CA TYR A 62 -14.97 -2.63 2.96
C TYR A 62 -14.67 -1.78 1.73
N PHE A 63 -14.40 -2.44 0.62
CA PHE A 63 -14.45 -1.85 -0.72
C PHE A 63 -15.68 -2.43 -1.43
N TYR A 64 -16.70 -1.59 -1.63
CA TYR A 64 -18.04 -2.03 -2.01
C TYR A 64 -18.56 -3.13 -1.08
N LYS A 65 -18.64 -4.37 -1.57
CA LYS A 65 -19.14 -5.54 -0.83
C LYS A 65 -18.03 -6.48 -0.36
N ALA A 66 -16.79 -6.21 -0.74
CA ALA A 66 -15.64 -7.04 -0.40
C ALA A 66 -14.93 -6.48 0.82
N LYS A 67 -14.61 -7.36 1.77
CA LYS A 67 -13.86 -7.03 2.98
C LYS A 67 -12.36 -7.09 2.67
N PHE A 68 -11.64 -6.04 3.04
CA PHE A 68 -10.19 -5.95 2.89
C PHE A 68 -9.57 -5.48 4.20
N ARG A 69 -8.27 -5.73 4.34
CA ARG A 69 -7.47 -5.22 5.45
C ARG A 69 -6.67 -4.02 4.96
N TYR A 70 -6.78 -2.92 5.71
CA TYR A 70 -6.19 -1.64 5.38
C TYR A 70 -5.18 -1.23 6.43
N LEU A 71 -4.09 -0.60 6.01
CA LEU A 71 -3.14 0.03 6.92
C LEU A 71 -3.02 1.50 6.54
N ASN A 72 -3.24 2.39 7.49
CA ASN A 72 -2.89 3.81 7.31
C ASN A 72 -1.44 4.00 7.74
N LEU A 73 -0.65 4.61 6.87
CA LEU A 73 0.74 4.96 7.13
C LEU A 73 1.03 6.29 6.45
N ASP A 74 1.49 7.25 7.25
CA ASP A 74 1.65 8.65 6.84
C ASP A 74 0.35 9.16 6.16
N ASP A 75 0.43 9.77 4.98
CA ASP A 75 -0.73 10.30 4.24
C ASP A 75 -1.44 9.26 3.35
N TYR A 76 -1.13 7.96 3.50
CA TYR A 76 -1.61 6.92 2.59
C TYR A 76 -2.33 5.79 3.32
N LYS A 77 -3.38 5.30 2.67
CA LYS A 77 -4.06 4.06 3.03
C LYS A 77 -3.60 2.95 2.08
N TYR A 78 -3.09 1.87 2.63
CA TYR A 78 -2.56 0.71 1.92
C TYR A 78 -3.49 -0.50 2.07
N TRP A 79 -3.55 -1.34 1.04
CA TRP A 79 -4.17 -2.66 1.10
C TRP A 79 -3.52 -3.55 0.04
N HIS A 80 -3.54 -4.87 0.25
CA HIS A 80 -3.03 -5.81 -0.73
C HIS A 80 -4.16 -6.63 -1.36
N TYR A 81 -3.86 -7.18 -2.52
CA TYR A 81 -4.71 -8.14 -3.21
C TYR A 81 -3.81 -9.03 -4.04
N GLU A 82 -3.82 -10.34 -3.79
CA GLU A 82 -2.90 -11.29 -4.43
C GLU A 82 -1.43 -10.82 -4.28
N ASP A 83 -0.72 -10.63 -5.39
CA ASP A 83 0.72 -10.36 -5.44
C ASP A 83 1.05 -8.86 -5.59
N LEU A 84 0.13 -7.98 -5.21
CA LEU A 84 0.29 -6.53 -5.28
C LEU A 84 -0.15 -5.81 -4.01
N VAL A 85 0.47 -4.65 -3.80
CA VAL A 85 0.08 -3.70 -2.77
C VAL A 85 -0.40 -2.43 -3.45
N ASN A 86 -1.61 -2.01 -3.08
CA ASN A 86 -2.20 -0.75 -3.48
C ASN A 86 -1.99 0.29 -2.38
N ARG A 87 -1.99 1.55 -2.78
CA ARG A 87 -2.13 2.70 -1.89
C ARG A 87 -3.02 3.77 -2.50
N GLU A 88 -3.74 4.49 -1.66
CA GLU A 88 -4.43 5.72 -2.02
C GLU A 88 -4.13 6.81 -1.00
N LYS A 89 -4.08 8.06 -1.45
CA LYS A 89 -3.86 9.20 -0.55
C LYS A 89 -5.12 9.45 0.29
N ILE A 90 -4.96 9.57 1.60
CA ILE A 90 -6.04 9.94 2.52
C ILE A 90 -6.39 11.42 2.24
N ARG A 91 -7.68 11.72 2.07
CA ARG A 91 -8.19 13.07 1.80
C ARG A 91 -8.81 13.70 3.03
#